data_AF-A0A9N9WK30-F1
#
_entry.id   AF-A0A9N9WK30-F1
#
_cell.length_a   1.000
_cell.length_b   1.000
_cell.length_c   1.000
_cell.angle_alpha   90.00
_cell.angle_beta   90.00
_cell.angle_gamma   90.00
#
_symmetry.space_group_name_H-M   'P 1'
#
loop_
_entity.id
_entity.type
_entity.pdbx_description
1 polymer ?
#
loop_
_entity_poly.entity_id
_entity_poly.type
_entity_poly.pdbx_seq_one_letter_code
_entity_poly.pdbx_strand_id
1 'polypeptide(L)'
;MIERRHGHIVAINSSAGLMPCPDMIPYCAAKFGLRGLMDSITEELRLDTWTKNINTTSVYLATISTGLYPPPTHRFTAWYSETTAKEAARIIIEGVRSGLKSYNHMSRRGEHWVLDRVHGFSHVDRSPCDQ
;
A
#
# COMPACT_ATOMS: atom_id res chain seq x y z
N MET A 1 -11.23 15.30 11.64
CA MET A 1 -12.12 14.28 11.04
C MET A 1 -13.41 14.12 11.79
N ILE A 2 -13.39 13.96 13.13
CA ILE A 2 -14.58 13.69 13.95
C ILE A 2 -15.67 14.77 13.81
N GLU A 3 -15.32 16.05 14.01
CA GLU A 3 -16.30 17.16 13.91
C GLU A 3 -16.83 17.37 12.48
N ARG A 4 -15.94 17.24 11.48
CA ARG A 4 -16.26 17.43 10.06
C ARG A 4 -16.97 16.21 9.44
N ARG A 5 -16.94 15.07 10.14
CA ARG A 5 -17.49 13.76 9.71
C ARG A 5 -17.05 13.34 8.30
N HIS A 6 -15.88 13.79 7.88
CA HIS A 6 -15.31 13.52 6.57
C HIS A 6 -13.79 13.47 6.67
N GLY A 7 -13.19 12.54 5.95
CA GLY A 7 -11.75 12.45 5.77
C GLY A 7 -11.30 11.10 5.21
N HIS A 8 -10.00 10.88 5.24
CA HIS A 8 -9.37 9.69 4.68
C HIS A 8 -8.24 9.22 5.59
N ILE A 9 -8.33 7.98 6.08
CA ILE A 9 -7.29 7.34 6.86
C ILE A 9 -6.41 6.52 5.92
N VAL A 10 -5.12 6.83 5.89
CA VAL A 10 -4.16 6.19 4.98
C VAL A 10 -3.13 5.42 5.79
N ALA A 11 -3.00 4.12 5.54
CA ALA A 11 -1.98 3.29 6.14
C ALA A 11 -0.87 2.98 5.14
N ILE A 12 0.38 3.26 5.54
CA ILE A 12 1.56 2.92 4.75
C ILE A 12 2.02 1.51 5.14
N ASN A 13 1.60 0.53 4.35
CA ASN A 13 1.93 -0.87 4.51
C ASN A 13 3.05 -1.30 3.55
N SER A 14 3.47 -2.55 3.67
CA SER A 14 4.52 -3.18 2.88
C SER A 14 4.06 -4.56 2.42
N SER A 15 4.70 -5.11 1.39
CA SER A 15 4.57 -6.52 1.02
C SER A 15 4.78 -7.46 2.22
N ALA A 16 5.56 -7.07 3.22
CA ALA A 16 5.74 -7.78 4.49
C ALA A 16 4.46 -7.90 5.35
N GLY A 17 3.41 -7.13 5.04
CA GLY A 17 2.06 -7.26 5.65
C GLY A 17 1.13 -8.23 4.89
N LEU A 18 1.62 -8.81 3.79
CA LEU A 18 0.92 -9.83 3.00
C LEU A 18 1.64 -11.18 3.05
N MET A 19 2.98 -11.17 3.05
CA MET A 19 3.81 -12.37 3.08
C MET A 19 4.94 -12.21 4.11
N PRO A 20 5.26 -13.26 4.89
CA PRO A 20 6.36 -13.19 5.86
C PRO A 20 7.72 -13.24 5.17
N CYS A 21 8.71 -12.57 5.77
CA CYS A 21 10.11 -12.62 5.36
C CYS A 21 10.99 -13.05 6.56
N PRO A 22 11.97 -13.96 6.34
CA PRO A 22 12.94 -14.30 7.38
C PRO A 22 13.74 -13.04 7.81
N ASP A 23 14.26 -13.06 9.02
CA ASP A 23 15.05 -11.98 9.64
C ASP A 23 14.32 -10.63 9.82
N MET A 24 13.01 -10.58 9.56
CA MET A 24 12.17 -9.39 9.71
C MET A 24 10.95 -9.64 10.61
N ILE A 25 11.02 -10.61 11.53
CA ILE A 25 9.89 -11.06 12.37
C ILE A 25 9.10 -9.90 13.02
N PRO A 26 9.72 -8.99 13.80
CA PRO A 26 8.95 -7.90 14.43
C PRO A 26 8.37 -6.91 13.41
N TYR A 27 9.03 -6.72 12.27
CA TYR A 27 8.54 -5.87 11.18
C TYR A 27 7.33 -6.48 10.47
N CYS A 28 7.40 -7.75 10.08
CA CYS A 28 6.28 -8.50 9.51
C CYS A 28 5.10 -8.51 10.48
N ALA A 29 5.32 -8.82 11.76
CA ALA A 29 4.26 -8.80 12.77
C ALA A 29 3.54 -7.45 12.84
N ALA A 30 4.30 -6.34 12.85
CA ALA A 30 3.71 -5.00 12.85
C ALA A 30 2.93 -4.69 11.56
N LYS A 31 3.41 -5.10 10.38
CA LYS A 31 2.74 -4.85 9.09
C LYS A 31 1.49 -5.71 8.87
N PHE A 32 1.48 -6.94 9.38
CA PHE A 32 0.28 -7.76 9.49
C PHE A 32 -0.73 -7.16 10.48
N GLY A 33 -0.26 -6.71 11.65
CA GLY A 33 -1.10 -6.01 12.64
C GLY A 33 -1.74 -4.74 12.07
N LEU A 34 -0.97 -3.92 11.34
CA LEU A 34 -1.47 -2.73 10.66
C LEU A 34 -2.55 -3.06 9.62
N ARG A 35 -2.36 -4.16 8.86
CA ARG A 35 -3.39 -4.64 7.92
C ARG A 35 -4.68 -5.02 8.66
N GLY A 36 -4.56 -5.81 9.72
CA GLY A 36 -5.72 -6.22 10.53
C GLY A 36 -6.46 -5.02 11.11
N LEU A 37 -5.72 -4.07 11.69
CA LEU A 37 -6.27 -2.83 12.23
C LEU A 37 -7.06 -2.04 11.18
N MET A 38 -6.49 -1.84 9.99
CA MET A 38 -7.15 -1.10 8.92
C MET A 38 -8.39 -1.81 8.39
N ASP A 39 -8.34 -3.14 8.26
CA ASP A 39 -9.50 -3.94 7.86
C ASP A 39 -10.63 -3.83 8.91
N SER A 40 -10.30 -3.91 10.21
CA SER A 40 -11.26 -3.73 11.30
C SER A 40 -11.89 -2.34 11.32
N ILE A 41 -11.08 -1.27 11.22
CA ILE A 41 -11.59 0.11 11.17
C ILE A 41 -12.50 0.29 9.96
N THR A 42 -12.13 -0.27 8.80
CA THR A 42 -12.94 -0.17 7.58
C THR A 42 -14.31 -0.80 7.77
N GLU A 43 -14.39 -1.96 8.43
CA GLU A 43 -15.67 -2.62 8.68
C GLU A 43 -16.51 -1.88 9.73
N GLU A 44 -15.90 -1.34 10.78
CA GLU A 44 -16.61 -0.50 11.76
C GLU A 44 -17.22 0.74 11.09
N LEU A 45 -16.43 1.46 10.26
CA LEU A 45 -16.90 2.62 9.51
C LEU A 45 -17.97 2.28 8.46
N ARG A 46 -17.96 1.06 7.91
CA ARG A 46 -18.99 0.59 6.97
C ARG A 46 -20.33 0.34 7.66
N LEU A 47 -20.29 -0.17 8.89
CA LEU A 47 -21.49 -0.47 9.69
C LEU A 47 -22.08 0.79 10.33
N ASP A 48 -21.25 1.78 10.64
CA ASP A 48 -21.71 3.04 11.21
C ASP A 48 -22.34 3.97 10.16
N THR A 49 -23.54 4.47 10.47
CA THR A 49 -24.24 5.42 9.60
C THR A 49 -23.76 6.86 9.75
N TRP A 50 -23.11 7.17 10.87
CA TRP A 50 -22.64 8.51 11.21
C TRP A 50 -21.32 8.90 10.55
N THR A 51 -20.49 7.91 10.21
CA THR A 51 -19.13 8.09 9.70
C THR A 51 -18.94 7.68 8.24
N LYS A 52 -20.02 7.58 7.46
CA LYS A 52 -20.02 7.15 6.05
C LYS A 52 -19.06 7.90 5.11
N ASN A 53 -18.70 9.14 5.42
CA ASN A 53 -17.80 9.94 4.59
C ASN A 53 -16.32 9.84 5.03
N ILE A 54 -15.98 8.87 5.87
CA ILE A 54 -14.60 8.56 6.26
C ILE A 54 -14.13 7.35 5.45
N ASN A 55 -13.19 7.59 4.55
CA ASN A 55 -12.59 6.56 3.72
C ASN A 55 -11.32 6.00 4.37
N THR A 56 -10.97 4.78 4.01
CA THR A 56 -9.75 4.11 4.46
C THR A 56 -9.01 3.55 3.25
N THR A 57 -7.68 3.70 3.22
CA THR A 57 -6.83 3.09 2.20
C THR A 57 -5.57 2.55 2.83
N SER A 58 -5.24 1.29 2.52
CA SER A 58 -3.96 0.67 2.86
C SER A 58 -3.10 0.59 1.59
N VAL A 59 -1.97 1.32 1.58
CA VAL A 59 -1.04 1.35 0.45
C VAL A 59 0.11 0.41 0.74
N TYR A 60 0.36 -0.55 -0.14
CA TYR A 60 1.42 -1.55 0.00
C TYR A 60 2.59 -1.18 -0.89
N LEU A 61 3.69 -0.78 -0.26
CA LEU A 61 4.90 -0.35 -0.94
C LEU A 61 5.96 -1.47 -0.94
N ALA A 62 6.71 -1.52 -2.05
CA ALA A 62 7.97 -2.22 -2.13
C ALA A 62 9.08 -1.43 -1.40
N THR A 63 10.31 -1.93 -1.42
CA THR A 63 11.46 -1.26 -0.82
C THR A 63 11.63 0.13 -1.41
N ILE A 64 11.77 1.15 -0.55
CA ILE A 64 11.97 2.53 -0.98
C ILE A 64 13.46 2.86 -0.85
N SER A 65 14.03 3.46 -1.89
CA SER A 65 15.38 4.01 -1.91
C SER A 65 15.47 5.24 -0.99
N THR A 66 15.56 5.00 0.32
CA THR A 66 15.70 6.05 1.35
C THR A 66 17.09 6.07 1.98
N GLY A 67 18.00 5.19 1.54
CA GLY A 67 19.32 5.01 2.14
C GLY A 67 19.31 4.38 3.54
N LEU A 68 18.15 3.90 4.00
CA LEU A 68 17.97 3.34 5.34
C LEU A 68 18.56 1.93 5.49
N TYR A 69 18.69 1.20 4.38
CA TYR A 69 19.20 -0.17 4.35
C TYR A 69 20.36 -0.28 3.36
N PRO A 70 21.39 -1.09 3.67
CA PRO A 70 22.37 -1.47 2.67
C PRO A 70 21.68 -2.24 1.53
N PRO A 71 22.21 -2.16 0.30
CA PRO A 71 21.64 -2.89 -0.82
C PRO A 71 21.57 -4.39 -0.49
N PRO A 72 20.48 -5.08 -0.87
CA PRO A 72 20.29 -6.48 -0.52
C PRO A 72 21.48 -7.33 -1.01
N THR A 73 22.12 -8.06 -0.10
CA THR A 73 23.33 -8.86 -0.38
C THR A 73 23.04 -10.30 -0.81
N HIS A 74 21.78 -10.67 -1.00
CA HIS A 74 21.34 -12.05 -1.27
C HIS A 74 21.09 -12.31 -2.77
N ARG A 75 21.10 -13.59 -3.16
CA ARG A 75 21.03 -14.06 -4.57
C ARG A 75 19.83 -13.59 -5.40
N PHE A 76 18.77 -13.05 -4.79
CA PHE A 76 17.52 -12.68 -5.45
C PHE A 76 17.26 -11.17 -5.43
N THR A 77 18.30 -10.35 -5.59
CA THR A 77 18.20 -8.88 -5.71
C THR A 77 17.17 -8.43 -6.76
N ALA A 78 17.00 -9.17 -7.85
CA ALA A 78 16.03 -8.88 -8.90
C ALA A 78 14.55 -8.94 -8.45
N TRP A 79 14.25 -9.54 -7.28
CA TRP A 79 12.90 -9.54 -6.70
C TRP A 79 12.60 -8.29 -5.87
N TYR A 80 13.63 -7.48 -5.58
CA TYR A 80 13.52 -6.22 -4.88
C TYR A 80 13.69 -5.09 -5.89
N SER A 81 12.59 -4.72 -6.55
CA SER A 81 12.54 -3.45 -7.26
C SER A 81 12.50 -2.32 -6.22
N GLU A 82 13.55 -1.49 -6.19
CA GLU A 82 13.55 -0.30 -5.37
C GLU A 82 12.71 0.80 -6.04
N THR A 83 11.79 1.36 -5.28
CA THR A 83 10.99 2.52 -5.69
C THR A 83 11.65 3.79 -5.17
N THR A 84 11.74 4.83 -6.01
CA THR A 84 12.25 6.14 -5.55
C THR A 84 11.25 6.79 -4.58
N ALA A 85 11.70 7.69 -3.71
CA ALA A 85 10.80 8.42 -2.81
C ALA A 85 9.73 9.22 -3.57
N LYS A 86 10.08 9.79 -4.73
CA LYS A 86 9.16 10.51 -5.62
C LYS A 86 8.05 9.57 -6.12
N GLU A 87 8.44 8.38 -6.55
CA GLU A 87 7.48 7.40 -7.08
C GLU A 87 6.61 6.81 -5.96
N ALA A 88 7.19 6.55 -4.79
CA ALA A 88 6.41 6.13 -3.63
C ALA A 88 5.36 7.18 -3.24
N ALA A 89 5.72 8.47 -3.25
CA ALA A 89 4.76 9.55 -2.99
C ALA A 89 3.64 9.59 -4.03
N ARG A 90 3.96 9.40 -5.33
CA ARG A 90 2.97 9.33 -6.41
C ARG A 90 1.97 8.18 -6.17
N ILE A 91 2.49 6.98 -5.90
CA ILE A 91 1.71 5.77 -5.60
C ILE A 91 0.76 6.00 -4.43
N ILE A 92 1.23 6.64 -3.35
CA ILE A 92 0.40 6.94 -2.18
C ILE A 92 -0.73 7.90 -2.57
N ILE A 93 -0.41 8.99 -3.27
CA ILE A 93 -1.40 9.99 -3.68
C ILE A 93 -2.45 9.37 -4.62
N GLU A 94 -2.02 8.54 -5.56
CA GLU A 94 -2.91 7.84 -6.46
C GLU A 94 -3.82 6.85 -5.72
N GLY A 95 -3.27 6.08 -4.79
CA GLY A 95 -4.03 5.18 -3.92
C GLY A 95 -5.12 5.93 -3.15
N VAL A 96 -4.79 7.10 -2.58
CA VAL A 96 -5.77 7.95 -1.89
C VAL A 96 -6.86 8.46 -2.84
N ARG A 97 -6.48 8.93 -4.04
CA ARG A 97 -7.43 9.45 -5.04
C ARG A 97 -8.34 8.39 -5.64
N SER A 98 -7.88 7.15 -5.72
CA SER A 98 -8.64 6.03 -6.27
C SER A 98 -9.84 5.63 -5.40
N GLY A 99 -9.82 5.98 -4.10
CA GLY A 99 -10.84 5.53 -3.14
C GLY A 99 -10.80 4.03 -2.85
N LEU A 100 -9.79 3.30 -3.32
CA LEU A 100 -9.64 1.88 -3.09
C LEU A 100 -9.25 1.60 -1.63
N LYS A 101 -9.82 0.54 -1.05
CA LYS A 101 -9.48 0.09 0.31
C LYS A 101 -8.04 -0.44 0.41
N SER A 102 -7.52 -1.00 -0.67
CA SER A 102 -6.16 -1.55 -0.74
C SER A 102 -5.55 -1.19 -2.09
N TYR A 103 -4.39 -0.53 -2.06
CA TYR A 103 -3.65 -0.14 -3.25
C TYR A 103 -2.26 -0.80 -3.18
N ASN A 104 -2.02 -1.73 -4.09
CA ASN A 104 -0.72 -2.38 -4.23
C ASN A 104 -0.07 -1.83 -5.48
N HIS A 105 1.20 -1.42 -5.41
CA HIS A 105 1.97 -1.11 -6.60
C HIS A 105 3.08 -2.15 -6.73
N MET A 106 2.86 -3.13 -7.61
CA MET A 106 3.88 -4.12 -7.95
C MET A 106 4.38 -3.82 -9.36
N SER A 107 5.64 -3.42 -9.47
CA SER A 107 6.34 -3.34 -10.76
C SER A 107 6.98 -4.69 -11.04
N ARG A 108 6.31 -5.51 -11.87
CA ARG A 108 6.90 -6.73 -12.45
C ARG A 108 7.08 -6.49 -13.94
N ARG A 109 8.32 -6.55 -14.44
CA ARG A 109 8.66 -6.43 -15.87
C ARG A 109 8.10 -5.18 -16.59
N GLY A 110 8.05 -4.03 -15.89
CA GLY A 110 7.60 -2.77 -16.49
C GLY A 110 6.08 -2.58 -16.57
N GLU A 111 5.31 -3.51 -16.04
CA GLU A 111 3.85 -3.46 -15.94
C GLU A 111 3.43 -3.06 -14.52
N HIS A 112 2.41 -2.20 -14.42
CA HIS A 112 1.87 -1.71 -13.15
C HIS A 112 0.59 -2.46 -12.80
N TRP A 113 0.56 -3.07 -11.62
CA TRP A 113 -0.57 -3.91 -11.20
C TRP A 113 -1.14 -3.43 -9.86
N VAL A 114 -2.44 -3.14 -9.84
CA VAL A 114 -3.21 -2.86 -8.62
C VAL A 114 -4.05 -4.09 -8.25
N LEU A 115 -3.83 -4.59 -7.04
CA LEU A 115 -4.63 -5.67 -6.48
C LEU A 115 -5.82 -5.06 -5.74
N ASP A 116 -7.00 -5.12 -6.37
CA ASP A 116 -8.28 -4.82 -5.75
C ASP A 116 -8.95 -6.14 -5.32
N ARG A 117 -9.44 -6.21 -4.07
CA ARG A 117 -10.06 -7.42 -3.51
C ARG A 117 -11.34 -7.82 -4.26
N VAL A 118 -11.94 -6.91 -5.02
CA VAL A 118 -13.18 -7.15 -5.79
C VAL A 118 -12.92 -7.71 -7.20
N HIS A 119 -11.81 -7.34 -7.84
CA HIS A 119 -11.56 -7.63 -9.26
C HIS A 119 -10.28 -8.45 -9.53
N GLY A 120 -9.49 -8.75 -8.50
CA GLY A 120 -8.17 -9.38 -8.70
C GLY A 120 -7.11 -8.38 -9.18
N PHE A 121 -6.03 -8.87 -9.79
CA PHE A 121 -5.00 -8.01 -10.37
C PHE A 121 -5.58 -7.23 -11.55
N SER A 122 -5.60 -5.91 -11.44
CA SER A 122 -5.98 -4.98 -12.51
C SER A 122 -4.74 -4.26 -13.03
N HIS A 123 -4.61 -4.19 -14.36
CA HIS A 123 -3.52 -3.47 -15.02
C HIS A 123 -3.77 -1.96 -14.89
N VAL A 124 -2.76 -1.21 -14.46
CA VAL A 124 -2.81 0.25 -14.49
C VAL A 124 -2.04 0.70 -15.72
N ASP A 125 -2.78 1.22 -16.71
CA ASP A 125 -2.16 1.87 -17.87
C ASP A 125 -1.32 3.05 -17.39
N ARG A 126 -0.07 3.13 -17.88
CA ARG A 126 0.78 4.29 -17.62
C ARG A 126 0.05 5.54 -18.09
N SER A 127 -0.22 6.45 -17.15
CA SER A 127 -0.70 7.77 -17.51
C SER A 127 0.35 8.46 -18.42
N PRO A 128 -0.07 9.24 -19.42
CA PRO A 128 0.83 9.87 -20.40
C PRO A 128 1.86 10.86 -19.82
N CYS A 129 1.88 11.08 -18.51
CA CYS A 129 2.91 11.86 -17.80
C CYS A 129 4.21 11.09 -17.52
N ASP A 130 4.33 9.83 -17.95
CA ASP A 130 5.52 8.99 -17.76
C ASP A 130 6.50 8.97 -18.95
N GLN A 131 6.43 10.01 -19.81
CA GLN A 131 7.46 10.34 -20.81
C GLN A 131 8.13 11.67 -20.47
#